data_AF-A0A2E0L9Q2-F1
#
_entry.id   AF-A0A2E0L9Q2-F1
#
_cell.length_a   1.000
_cell.length_b   1.000
_cell.length_c   1.000
_cell.angle_alpha   90.00
_cell.angle_beta   90.00
_cell.angle_gamma   90.00
#
_symmetry.space_group_name_H-M   'P 1'
#
loop_
_entity.id
_entity.type
_entity.pdbx_description
1 polymer ?
#
loop_
_entity_poly.entity_id
_entity_poly.type
_entity_poly.pdbx_seq_one_letter_code
_entity_poly.pdbx_strand_id
1 'polypeptide(L)'
;MANTQTDQQTQQRESWWYRLQRGQALVEYWPTLPAAVMVMISAAAVVGPIQDSFQKTADSLNRVVCEAPAQPGSSSPTGTDLDGGHHIEVVSSSYANDETTVVFRVSSGDKPAISHWVLGIDEDTADKIVYFSEPYEAIFGKKVDPRTGKQGIKFDKGYGEGGSKSVSAPPVLMLGYAPLLSARNQAVLRAAYAPRYVEYTEVREIVLTFAGRVDFVETLEVTTKAGRDQVSTGMLTVPSPSIVAVEEDC
;
A
#
# COMPACT_ATOMS: atom_id res chain seq x y z
N MET A 1 -27.52 60.65 -32.56
CA MET A 1 -28.84 60.63 -33.26
C MET A 1 -29.50 59.31 -32.85
N ALA A 2 -30.13 59.25 -31.68
CA ALA A 2 -31.51 59.65 -31.40
C ALA A 2 -32.52 58.80 -32.18
N ASN A 3 -33.11 57.80 -31.50
CA ASN A 3 -34.47 57.33 -31.74
C ASN A 3 -35.04 56.82 -30.40
N THR A 4 -35.66 57.76 -29.70
CA THR A 4 -36.76 57.59 -28.76
C THR A 4 -38.00 57.08 -29.49
N GLN A 5 -38.70 56.10 -28.93
CA GLN A 5 -40.16 56.11 -28.71
C GLN A 5 -40.60 54.76 -28.14
N THR A 6 -40.93 54.76 -26.84
CA THR A 6 -42.29 54.57 -26.32
C THR A 6 -42.88 53.23 -26.70
N ASP A 7 -42.78 52.28 -25.76
CA ASP A 7 -43.82 51.27 -25.63
C ASP A 7 -44.49 51.38 -24.26
N GLN A 8 -45.81 51.34 -24.39
CA GLN A 8 -46.77 51.89 -23.46
C GLN A 8 -46.92 51.00 -22.24
N GLN A 9 -47.08 51.70 -21.12
CA GLN A 9 -47.66 51.20 -19.88
C GLN A 9 -48.97 50.45 -20.16
N THR A 10 -48.92 49.13 -20.18
CA THR A 10 -50.04 48.33 -19.70
C THR A 10 -49.86 48.18 -18.20
N GLN A 11 -50.30 49.20 -17.45
CA GLN A 11 -50.68 49.01 -16.05
C GLN A 11 -51.86 48.04 -16.02
N GLN A 12 -51.57 46.74 -16.13
CA GLN A 12 -52.50 45.72 -15.68
C GLN A 12 -52.69 45.97 -14.19
N ARG A 13 -53.86 46.51 -13.85
CA ARG A 13 -54.40 46.48 -12.50
C ARG A 13 -54.49 45.02 -12.10
N GLU A 14 -53.40 44.48 -11.54
CA GLU A 14 -53.44 43.22 -10.83
C GLU A 14 -54.54 43.36 -9.79
N SER A 15 -55.59 42.55 -9.96
CA SER A 15 -56.74 42.63 -9.07
C SER A 15 -56.24 42.37 -7.65
N TRP A 16 -56.69 43.20 -6.72
CA TRP A 16 -56.35 43.10 -5.29
C TRP A 16 -56.52 41.66 -4.74
N TRP A 17 -57.40 40.88 -5.37
CA TRP A 17 -57.60 39.45 -5.17
C TRP A 17 -56.33 38.58 -5.36
N TYR A 18 -55.50 38.83 -6.38
CA TYR A 18 -54.26 38.07 -6.59
C TYR A 18 -53.18 38.37 -5.55
N ARG A 19 -53.21 39.56 -4.91
CA ARG A 19 -52.33 39.88 -3.78
C ARG A 19 -52.75 39.17 -2.50
N LEU A 20 -54.05 38.91 -2.31
CA LEU A 20 -54.53 38.16 -1.13
C LEU A 20 -54.18 36.67 -1.19
N GLN A 21 -54.21 36.05 -2.37
CA GLN A 21 -53.91 34.61 -2.50
C GLN A 21 -52.44 34.25 -2.29
N ARG A 22 -51.50 35.19 -2.48
CA ARG A 22 -50.07 34.95 -2.14
C ARG A 22 -49.77 35.02 -0.64
N GLY A 23 -50.74 35.44 0.19
CA GLY A 23 -50.57 35.54 1.65
C GLY A 23 -50.78 34.23 2.42
N GLN A 24 -51.43 33.21 1.85
CA GLN A 24 -51.70 31.96 2.56
C GLN A 24 -50.52 30.98 2.54
N ALA A 25 -49.69 30.99 1.49
CA ALA A 25 -48.54 30.11 1.39
C ALA A 25 -47.40 30.44 2.39
N LEU A 26 -47.39 31.63 2.98
CA LEU A 26 -46.34 32.03 3.94
C LEU A 26 -46.71 31.77 5.41
N VAL A 27 -47.98 31.54 5.74
CA VAL A 27 -48.41 31.28 7.12
C VAL A 27 -48.06 29.86 7.57
N GLU A 28 -48.01 28.89 6.66
CA GLU A 28 -47.67 27.51 7.00
C GLU A 28 -46.20 27.35 7.44
N TYR A 29 -45.30 28.25 7.00
CA TYR A 29 -43.85 28.17 7.30
C TYR A 29 -43.39 29.10 8.43
N TRP A 30 -44.29 29.93 8.96
CA TRP A 30 -44.02 30.83 10.10
C TRP A 30 -43.47 30.09 11.34
N PRO A 31 -43.95 28.89 11.72
CA PRO A 31 -43.39 28.17 12.87
C PRO A 31 -42.06 27.47 12.56
N THR A 32 -41.82 27.10 11.29
CA THR A 32 -40.64 26.32 10.90
C THR A 32 -39.37 27.14 10.77
N LEU A 33 -39.50 28.43 10.40
CA LEU A 33 -38.34 29.32 10.24
C LEU A 33 -37.57 29.54 11.56
N PRO A 34 -38.21 29.84 12.70
CA PRO A 34 -37.51 29.93 13.99
C PRO A 34 -36.85 28.61 14.41
N ALA A 35 -37.50 27.47 14.14
CA ALA A 35 -36.96 26.15 14.47
C ALA A 35 -35.67 25.85 13.67
N ALA A 36 -35.65 26.16 12.37
CA ALA A 36 -34.47 25.95 11.53
C ALA A 36 -33.27 26.80 11.97
N VAL A 37 -33.50 28.06 12.38
CA VAL A 37 -32.45 28.95 12.89
C VAL A 37 -31.88 28.45 14.22
N MET A 38 -32.73 27.93 15.12
CA MET A 38 -32.26 27.35 16.39
C MET A 38 -31.39 26.11 16.19
N VAL A 39 -31.73 25.24 15.23
CA VAL A 39 -30.92 24.07 14.88
C VAL A 39 -29.55 24.51 14.34
N MET A 40 -29.50 25.50 13.45
CA MET A 40 -28.25 26.06 12.94
C MET A 40 -27.36 26.67 14.03
N ILE A 41 -27.93 27.45 14.96
CA ILE A 41 -27.17 28.06 16.08
C ILE A 41 -26.66 26.97 17.04
N SER A 42 -27.46 25.93 17.31
CA SER A 42 -27.02 24.81 18.15
C SER A 42 -25.88 24.00 17.53
N ALA A 43 -25.85 23.86 16.20
CA ALA A 43 -24.73 23.23 15.50
C ALA A 43 -23.43 24.04 15.59
N ALA A 44 -23.52 25.38 15.52
CA ALA A 44 -22.35 26.26 15.60
C ALA A 44 -21.68 26.27 16.99
N ALA A 45 -22.45 26.08 18.07
CA ALA A 45 -21.92 26.06 19.44
C ALA A 45 -21.05 24.83 19.76
N VAL A 46 -21.14 23.76 18.97
CA VAL A 46 -20.38 22.51 19.19
C VAL A 46 -18.99 22.55 18.51
N VAL A 47 -18.77 23.48 17.56
CA VAL A 47 -17.52 23.50 16.75
C VAL A 47 -16.35 24.19 17.47
N GLY A 48 -16.63 25.15 18.36
CA GLY A 48 -15.59 25.89 19.10
C GLY A 48 -14.69 25.03 19.99
N PRO A 49 -15.24 24.17 20.88
CA PRO A 49 -14.44 23.33 21.77
C PRO A 49 -13.58 22.27 21.04
N ILE A 50 -13.98 21.90 19.82
CA ILE A 50 -13.29 20.89 19.00
C ILE A 50 -12.00 21.50 18.43
N GLN A 51 -12.02 22.76 17.98
CA GLN A 51 -10.83 23.42 17.44
C GLN A 51 -9.74 23.63 18.51
N ASP A 52 -10.12 24.02 19.73
CA ASP A 52 -9.18 24.18 20.86
C ASP A 52 -8.58 22.84 21.30
N SER A 53 -9.33 21.74 21.15
CA SER A 53 -8.83 20.38 21.43
C SER A 53 -7.80 19.93 20.39
N PHE A 54 -8.01 20.27 19.12
CA PHE A 54 -7.03 19.95 18.06
C PHE A 54 -5.73 20.75 18.19
N GLN A 55 -5.79 22.04 18.55
CA GLN A 55 -4.58 22.83 18.76
C GLN A 55 -3.77 22.37 19.98
N LYS A 56 -4.42 22.04 21.11
CA LYS A 56 -3.72 21.46 22.26
C LYS A 56 -3.11 20.08 21.97
N THR A 57 -3.75 19.28 21.12
CA THR A 57 -3.19 18.00 20.67
C THR A 57 -2.00 18.22 19.74
N ALA A 58 -2.05 19.21 18.84
CA ALA A 58 -0.94 19.57 17.98
C ALA A 58 0.27 20.11 18.78
N ASP A 59 0.04 20.97 19.79
CA ASP A 59 1.11 21.48 20.64
C ASP A 59 1.69 20.40 21.58
N SER A 60 0.87 19.44 22.02
CA SER A 60 1.33 18.25 22.74
C SER A 60 2.19 17.35 21.85
N LEU A 61 1.84 17.19 20.58
CA LEU A 61 2.61 16.42 19.60
C LEU A 61 3.93 17.13 19.23
N ASN A 62 3.96 18.47 19.28
CA ASN A 62 5.16 19.24 18.99
C ASN A 62 6.18 19.28 20.16
N ARG A 63 5.78 18.85 21.36
CA ARG A 63 6.67 18.69 22.52
C ARG A 63 7.23 17.26 22.67
N VAL A 64 6.60 16.30 22.00
CA VAL A 64 7.07 14.92 21.84
C VAL A 64 7.62 14.76 20.44
N VAL A 65 8.60 15.59 20.08
CA VAL A 65 9.46 15.28 18.92
C VAL A 65 10.46 14.26 19.44
N CYS A 66 10.02 13.00 19.58
CA CYS A 66 10.97 11.89 19.56
C CYS A 66 11.55 11.96 18.13
N GLU A 67 12.80 12.38 18.02
CA GLU A 67 13.49 12.54 16.74
C GLU A 67 13.46 11.16 16.08
N ALA A 68 12.60 11.03 15.05
CA ALA A 68 12.35 9.76 14.40
C ALA A 68 13.71 9.15 14.05
N PRO A 69 14.01 7.91 14.52
CA PRO A 69 15.29 7.30 14.24
C PRO A 69 15.50 7.37 12.73
N ALA A 70 16.68 7.89 12.33
CA ALA A 70 17.04 8.11 10.95
C ALA A 70 16.52 6.95 10.10
N GLN A 71 15.66 7.24 9.11
CA GLN A 71 15.08 6.20 8.27
C GLN A 71 16.19 5.25 7.87
N PRO A 72 16.09 3.93 8.18
CA PRO A 72 17.11 2.99 7.80
C PRO A 72 17.33 3.19 6.31
N GLY A 73 18.57 3.54 5.94
CA GLY A 73 18.90 4.00 4.59
C GLY A 73 18.25 3.04 3.60
N SER A 74 17.46 3.57 2.67
CA SER A 74 16.60 2.76 1.82
C SER A 74 17.44 1.79 0.99
N SER A 75 17.72 0.60 1.55
CA SER A 75 18.25 -0.51 0.80
C SER A 75 17.19 -0.80 -0.24
N SER A 76 17.52 -0.57 -1.51
CA SER A 76 16.58 -0.89 -2.59
C SER A 76 16.15 -2.35 -2.41
N PRO A 77 14.84 -2.65 -2.49
CA PRO A 77 14.35 -4.00 -2.35
C PRO A 77 15.13 -4.90 -3.31
N THR A 78 15.72 -5.96 -2.77
CA THR A 78 16.45 -6.92 -3.60
C THR A 78 15.47 -8.01 -4.00
N GLY A 79 15.16 -8.04 -5.29
CA GLY A 79 14.29 -9.03 -5.89
C GLY A 79 14.95 -9.79 -7.03
N THR A 80 14.36 -10.93 -7.36
CA THR A 80 14.76 -11.77 -8.47
C THR A 80 13.53 -12.08 -9.33
N ASP A 81 13.66 -11.84 -10.63
CA ASP A 81 12.68 -12.26 -11.62
C ASP A 81 12.88 -13.74 -11.92
N LEU A 82 11.78 -14.47 -11.94
CA LEU A 82 11.71 -15.90 -12.21
C LEU A 82 10.93 -16.14 -13.51
N ASP A 83 11.13 -17.30 -14.13
CA ASP A 83 10.45 -17.64 -15.37
C ASP A 83 8.93 -17.56 -15.21
N GLY A 84 8.22 -17.16 -16.28
CA GLY A 84 6.76 -17.00 -16.26
C GLY A 84 6.28 -15.72 -15.57
N GLY A 85 7.12 -14.69 -15.48
CA GLY A 85 6.74 -13.40 -14.88
C GLY A 85 6.52 -13.47 -13.38
N HIS A 86 6.97 -14.53 -12.72
CA HIS A 86 6.98 -14.63 -11.28
C HIS A 86 8.11 -13.75 -10.71
N HIS A 87 7.90 -13.18 -9.54
CA HIS A 87 8.88 -12.30 -8.90
C HIS A 87 8.89 -12.56 -7.40
N ILE A 88 10.08 -12.61 -6.81
CA ILE A 88 10.24 -12.70 -5.37
C ILE A 88 11.21 -11.61 -4.94
N GLU A 89 10.87 -10.87 -3.90
CA GLU A 89 11.73 -9.82 -3.34
C GLU A 89 11.71 -9.80 -1.82
N VAL A 90 12.79 -9.29 -1.26
CA VAL A 90 12.89 -8.96 0.16
C VAL A 90 12.35 -7.55 0.37
N VAL A 91 11.23 -7.43 1.08
CA VAL A 91 10.57 -6.15 1.37
C VAL A 91 11.25 -5.45 2.53
N SER A 92 11.53 -6.19 3.61
CA SER A 92 12.16 -5.64 4.81
C SER A 92 12.94 -6.71 5.59
N SER A 93 13.91 -6.24 6.37
CA SER A 93 14.72 -7.03 7.29
C SER A 93 14.99 -6.16 8.53
N SER A 94 14.54 -6.62 9.70
CA SER A 94 14.68 -5.89 10.97
C SER A 94 15.15 -6.82 12.09
N TYR A 95 15.85 -6.25 13.06
CA TYR A 95 16.26 -6.92 14.28
C TYR A 95 15.76 -6.12 15.49
N ALA A 96 14.93 -6.77 16.31
CA ALA A 96 14.32 -6.19 17.51
C ALA A 96 14.01 -7.32 18.51
N ASN A 97 14.08 -7.02 19.82
CA ASN A 97 13.72 -7.97 20.89
C ASN A 97 14.44 -9.34 20.80
N ASP A 98 15.71 -9.33 20.37
CA ASP A 98 16.49 -10.54 20.09
C ASP A 98 15.87 -11.48 19.05
N GLU A 99 15.10 -10.92 18.12
CA GLU A 99 14.53 -11.64 16.98
C GLU A 99 14.85 -10.91 15.68
N THR A 100 15.16 -11.67 14.64
CA THR A 100 15.33 -11.15 13.28
C THR A 100 14.07 -11.44 12.49
N THR A 101 13.40 -10.41 11.97
CA THR A 101 12.21 -10.56 11.12
C THR A 101 12.53 -10.14 9.69
N VAL A 102 12.24 -11.03 8.74
CA VAL A 102 12.38 -10.80 7.31
C VAL A 102 11.01 -10.94 6.66
N VAL A 103 10.65 -9.97 5.82
CA VAL A 103 9.42 -9.99 5.04
C VAL A 103 9.76 -10.18 3.57
N PHE A 104 9.27 -11.28 3.00
CA PHE A 104 9.37 -11.57 1.57
C PHE A 104 8.05 -11.22 0.90
N ARG A 105 8.10 -10.71 -0.33
CA ARG A 105 6.93 -10.56 -1.20
C ARG A 105 7.10 -11.49 -2.39
N VAL A 106 6.14 -12.39 -2.55
CA VAL A 106 6.09 -13.36 -3.65
C VAL A 106 4.93 -12.97 -4.54
N SER A 107 5.23 -12.72 -5.80
CA SER A 107 4.29 -12.29 -6.82
C SER A 107 4.22 -13.35 -7.92
N SER A 108 3.05 -13.96 -8.09
CA SER A 108 2.79 -14.90 -9.17
C SER A 108 2.31 -14.14 -10.40
N GLY A 109 3.14 -14.02 -11.43
CA GLY A 109 2.78 -13.46 -12.73
C GLY A 109 1.93 -14.37 -13.60
N ASP A 110 2.47 -14.70 -14.79
CA ASP A 110 1.77 -15.40 -15.87
C ASP A 110 1.38 -16.84 -15.49
N LYS A 111 0.59 -17.49 -16.36
CA LYS A 111 0.26 -18.91 -16.22
C LYS A 111 1.44 -19.78 -16.69
N PRO A 112 1.69 -20.93 -16.04
CA PRO A 112 0.97 -21.46 -14.86
C PRO A 112 1.34 -20.71 -13.58
N ALA A 113 0.41 -20.61 -12.62
CA ALA A 113 0.71 -20.00 -11.34
C ALA A 113 1.66 -20.87 -10.49
N ILE A 114 2.37 -20.24 -9.56
CA ILE A 114 3.32 -20.92 -8.67
C ILE A 114 2.56 -21.94 -7.84
N SER A 115 2.91 -23.22 -7.94
CA SER A 115 2.26 -24.29 -7.17
C SER A 115 2.89 -24.52 -5.80
N HIS A 116 4.20 -24.30 -5.69
CA HIS A 116 4.98 -24.33 -4.45
C HIS A 116 6.35 -23.70 -4.74
N TRP A 117 7.07 -23.37 -3.68
CA TRP A 117 8.40 -22.81 -3.78
C TRP A 117 9.25 -23.20 -2.56
N VAL A 118 10.57 -23.12 -2.72
CA VAL A 118 11.56 -23.47 -1.71
C VAL A 118 12.49 -22.28 -1.52
N LEU A 119 12.62 -21.84 -0.27
CA LEU A 119 13.62 -20.87 0.18
C LEU A 119 14.83 -21.65 0.69
N GLY A 120 15.92 -21.61 -0.07
CA GLY A 120 17.20 -22.21 0.27
C GLY A 120 17.87 -21.44 1.40
N ILE A 121 17.70 -21.93 2.61
CA ILE A 121 18.45 -21.55 3.80
C ILE A 121 19.22 -22.79 4.29
N ASP A 122 20.31 -22.58 5.03
CA ASP A 122 21.03 -23.67 5.68
C ASP A 122 20.28 -24.19 6.93
N GLU A 123 20.62 -25.40 7.36
CA GLU A 123 19.97 -26.09 8.50
C GLU A 123 20.18 -25.32 9.82
N ASP A 124 21.38 -24.75 10.05
CA ASP A 124 21.69 -24.02 11.29
C ASP A 124 20.89 -22.70 11.38
N THR A 125 20.67 -22.02 10.26
CA THR A 125 19.80 -20.84 10.19
C THR A 125 18.33 -21.24 10.34
N ALA A 126 17.93 -22.38 9.76
CA ALA A 126 16.56 -22.86 9.84
C ALA A 126 16.14 -23.26 11.25
N ASP A 127 17.05 -23.82 12.04
CA ASP A 127 16.82 -24.17 13.45
C ASP A 127 16.53 -22.95 14.33
N LYS A 128 16.86 -21.75 13.88
CA LYS A 128 16.53 -20.50 14.57
C LYS A 128 15.13 -20.00 14.28
N ILE A 129 14.38 -20.59 13.35
CA ILE A 129 13.05 -20.12 13.00
C ILE A 129 12.11 -20.28 14.19
N VAL A 130 11.51 -19.17 14.63
CA VAL A 130 10.51 -19.15 15.72
C VAL A 130 9.10 -18.92 15.21
N TYR A 131 8.94 -18.25 14.06
CA TYR A 131 7.63 -17.96 13.50
C TYR A 131 7.65 -17.87 11.98
N PHE A 132 6.53 -18.31 11.38
CA PHE A 132 6.21 -18.15 9.97
C PHE A 132 4.75 -17.75 9.80
N SER A 133 4.47 -16.84 8.87
CA SER A 133 3.10 -16.44 8.54
C SER A 133 2.29 -17.47 7.73
N GLU A 134 2.96 -18.46 7.12
CA GLU A 134 2.32 -19.52 6.35
C GLU A 134 2.82 -20.92 6.78
N PRO A 135 2.01 -21.98 6.61
CA PRO A 135 2.47 -23.34 6.83
C PRO A 135 3.66 -23.68 5.92
N TYR A 136 4.67 -24.31 6.50
CA TYR A 136 5.89 -24.68 5.79
C TYR A 136 6.37 -26.09 6.17
N GLU A 137 7.22 -26.67 5.34
CA GLU A 137 7.93 -27.92 5.58
C GLU A 137 9.44 -27.67 5.53
N ALA A 138 10.14 -27.98 6.62
CA ALA A 138 11.60 -27.96 6.69
C ALA A 138 12.19 -29.23 6.04
N ILE A 139 12.98 -29.06 4.98
CA ILE A 139 13.56 -30.16 4.18
C ILE A 139 15.10 -30.08 4.16
N PHE A 140 15.73 -30.72 5.15
CA PHE A 140 17.18 -30.71 5.36
C PHE A 140 17.82 -32.11 5.36
N GLY A 141 19.16 -32.14 5.35
CA GLY A 141 19.96 -33.36 5.46
C GLY A 141 19.86 -34.28 4.24
N LYS A 142 19.25 -35.46 4.39
CA LYS A 142 19.02 -36.41 3.28
C LYS A 142 17.70 -36.19 2.56
N LYS A 143 16.84 -35.31 3.07
CA LYS A 143 15.57 -34.96 2.44
C LYS A 143 15.83 -33.85 1.45
N VAL A 144 15.31 -34.01 0.24
CA VAL A 144 15.34 -33.03 -0.84
C VAL A 144 13.92 -32.99 -1.39
N ASP A 145 13.41 -31.80 -1.71
CA ASP A 145 12.11 -31.71 -2.37
C ASP A 145 12.18 -32.42 -3.72
N PRO A 146 11.38 -33.48 -3.97
CA PRO A 146 11.44 -34.23 -5.22
C PRO A 146 11.02 -33.41 -6.44
N ARG A 147 10.37 -32.25 -6.24
CA ARG A 147 9.82 -31.43 -7.31
C ARG A 147 10.76 -30.33 -7.80
N THR A 148 11.57 -29.77 -6.89
CA THR A 148 12.56 -28.72 -7.18
C THR A 148 14.01 -29.23 -7.10
N GLY A 149 14.27 -30.34 -6.42
CA GLY A 149 15.62 -30.85 -6.18
C GLY A 149 16.39 -30.03 -5.14
N LYS A 150 15.71 -29.20 -4.33
CA LYS A 150 16.32 -28.27 -3.37
C LYS A 150 16.03 -28.64 -1.92
N GLN A 151 16.84 -28.08 -1.03
CA GLN A 151 16.70 -28.13 0.43
C GLN A 151 16.40 -26.73 0.96
N GLY A 152 15.88 -26.65 2.19
CA GLY A 152 15.48 -25.39 2.81
C GLY A 152 14.07 -25.43 3.36
N ILE A 153 13.37 -24.30 3.26
CA ILE A 153 11.99 -24.15 3.70
C ILE A 153 11.06 -24.23 2.49
N LYS A 154 10.19 -25.24 2.49
CA LYS A 154 9.23 -25.51 1.42
C LYS A 154 7.85 -25.00 1.77
N PHE A 155 7.22 -24.30 0.83
CA PHE A 155 5.86 -23.80 0.93
C PHE A 155 4.99 -24.45 -0.13
N ASP A 156 4.08 -25.34 0.29
CA ASP A 156 3.20 -26.09 -0.61
C ASP A 156 1.93 -25.34 -1.04
N LYS A 157 1.68 -24.16 -0.48
CA LYS A 157 0.49 -23.38 -0.80
C LYS A 157 0.66 -22.62 -2.11
N GLY A 158 0.05 -23.15 -3.17
CA GLY A 158 0.03 -22.54 -4.50
C GLY A 158 -0.66 -21.17 -4.55
N TYR A 159 -0.25 -20.38 -5.54
CA TYR A 159 -0.82 -19.12 -5.95
C TYR A 159 -1.83 -19.41 -7.08
N GLY A 160 -2.98 -18.74 -7.10
CA GLY A 160 -3.98 -18.85 -8.17
C GLY A 160 -5.17 -19.77 -7.92
N GLU A 161 -5.28 -20.47 -6.78
CA GLU A 161 -6.45 -21.32 -6.47
C GLU A 161 -7.63 -20.55 -5.82
N GLY A 162 -7.41 -19.31 -5.36
CA GLY A 162 -8.44 -18.48 -4.75
C GLY A 162 -8.60 -17.18 -5.52
N GLY A 163 -9.57 -17.13 -6.45
CA GLY A 163 -9.82 -15.95 -7.28
C GLY A 163 -9.75 -14.64 -6.49
N SER A 164 -8.68 -13.87 -6.69
CA SER A 164 -8.46 -12.62 -5.98
C SER A 164 -7.88 -11.58 -6.93
N LYS A 165 -8.35 -10.37 -6.69
CA LYS A 165 -8.28 -9.17 -7.52
C LYS A 165 -6.84 -8.83 -7.89
N SER A 166 -6.59 -8.55 -9.17
CA SER A 166 -5.36 -7.95 -9.67
C SER A 166 -5.01 -6.72 -8.82
N VAL A 167 -4.01 -6.85 -7.97
CA VAL A 167 -3.39 -5.69 -7.32
C VAL A 167 -2.35 -5.21 -8.32
N SER A 168 -2.67 -4.13 -9.03
CA SER A 168 -1.68 -3.40 -9.81
C SER A 168 -0.61 -2.91 -8.82
N ALA A 169 0.51 -3.61 -8.76
CA ALA A 169 1.66 -3.14 -8.01
C ALA A 169 2.08 -1.81 -8.64
N PRO A 170 2.10 -0.68 -7.89
CA PRO A 170 2.67 0.53 -8.43
C PRO A 170 4.13 0.24 -8.77
N PRO A 171 4.63 0.70 -9.94
CA PRO A 171 6.02 0.52 -10.27
C PRO A 171 6.87 1.13 -9.14
N VAL A 172 7.85 0.38 -8.65
CA VAL A 172 8.96 0.93 -7.85
C VAL A 172 9.74 1.85 -8.78
N LEU A 173 9.23 3.07 -8.93
CA LEU A 173 9.94 4.14 -9.61
C LEU A 173 11.09 4.52 -8.68
N MET A 174 12.31 4.15 -9.06
CA MET A 174 13.52 4.87 -8.66
C MET A 174 13.37 6.33 -9.12
N LEU A 175 12.66 7.13 -8.33
CA LEU A 175 12.54 8.57 -8.47
C LEU A 175 13.79 9.23 -7.88
N GLY A 176 14.94 8.90 -8.47
CA GLY A 176 16.20 9.57 -8.22
C GLY A 176 16.87 9.79 -9.57
N TYR A 177 16.94 11.05 -9.99
CA TYR A 177 17.70 11.52 -11.16
C TYR A 177 17.08 11.29 -12.55
N ALA A 178 16.24 12.24 -12.97
CA ALA A 178 16.21 12.63 -14.37
C ALA A 178 16.59 14.12 -14.47
N PRO A 179 17.77 14.49 -15.01
CA PRO A 179 18.05 15.88 -15.32
C PRO A 179 17.06 16.38 -16.38
N LEU A 180 16.78 17.69 -16.36
CA LEU A 180 15.86 18.40 -17.25
C LEU A 180 16.18 18.17 -18.74
N LEU A 181 15.71 17.06 -19.30
CA LEU A 181 15.83 16.75 -20.73
C LEU A 181 14.66 17.34 -21.50
N SER A 182 14.94 17.84 -22.70
CA SER A 182 13.97 18.46 -23.61
C SER A 182 12.81 17.51 -23.93
N ALA A 183 11.62 18.07 -24.18
CA ALA A 183 10.37 17.34 -24.39
C ALA A 183 10.44 16.25 -25.49
N ARG A 184 11.36 16.38 -26.46
CA ARG A 184 11.56 15.40 -27.53
C ARG A 184 12.28 14.13 -27.04
N ASN A 185 13.16 14.26 -26.05
CA ASN A 185 13.86 13.13 -25.43
C ASN A 185 12.98 12.42 -24.37
N GLN A 186 11.99 13.12 -23.80
CA GLN A 186 11.02 12.51 -22.88
C GLN A 186 10.14 11.46 -23.55
N ALA A 187 9.79 11.62 -24.83
CA ALA A 187 8.99 10.64 -25.56
C ALA A 187 9.78 9.34 -25.85
N VAL A 188 11.06 9.47 -26.19
CA VAL A 188 11.96 8.31 -26.42
C VAL A 188 12.28 7.62 -25.10
N LEU A 189 12.51 8.38 -24.02
CA LEU A 189 12.64 7.80 -22.67
C LEU A 189 11.34 7.17 -22.19
N ARG A 190 10.16 7.75 -22.43
CA ARG A 190 8.88 7.10 -22.09
C ARG A 190 8.61 5.82 -22.88
N ALA A 191 9.10 5.71 -24.11
CA ALA A 191 8.98 4.49 -24.90
C ALA A 191 10.03 3.44 -24.49
N ALA A 192 11.24 3.86 -24.14
CA ALA A 192 12.31 2.99 -23.65
C ALA A 192 12.09 2.52 -22.19
N TYR A 193 11.40 3.33 -21.39
CA TYR A 193 11.01 3.07 -20.00
C TYR A 193 9.49 2.95 -19.86
N ALA A 194 8.78 2.51 -20.91
CA ALA A 194 7.41 2.06 -20.71
C ALA A 194 7.53 0.84 -19.78
N PRO A 195 7.12 0.92 -18.51
CA PRO A 195 7.24 -0.22 -17.62
C PRO A 195 6.51 -1.37 -18.28
N ARG A 196 7.17 -2.51 -18.45
CA ARG A 196 6.46 -3.75 -18.67
C ARG A 196 5.64 -3.93 -17.39
N TYR A 197 4.37 -3.54 -17.43
CA TYR A 197 3.43 -3.89 -16.39
C TYR A 197 3.33 -5.40 -16.43
N VAL A 198 4.08 -6.06 -15.56
CA VAL A 198 3.85 -7.48 -15.27
C VAL A 198 2.58 -7.49 -14.46
N GLU A 199 1.50 -8.00 -15.07
CA GLU A 199 0.24 -8.16 -14.37
C GLU A 199 0.38 -9.37 -13.43
N TYR A 200 0.62 -9.10 -12.15
CA TYR A 200 0.66 -10.16 -11.15
C TYR A 200 -0.77 -10.61 -10.84
N THR A 201 -1.00 -11.91 -10.97
CA THR A 201 -2.30 -12.51 -10.68
C THR A 201 -2.54 -12.61 -9.19
N GLU A 202 -1.49 -12.81 -8.39
CA GLU A 202 -1.56 -12.86 -6.94
C GLU A 202 -0.24 -12.40 -6.32
N VAL A 203 -0.32 -11.61 -5.24
CA VAL A 203 0.83 -11.14 -4.46
C VAL A 203 0.60 -11.51 -3.00
N ARG A 204 1.59 -12.14 -2.36
CA ARG A 204 1.56 -12.46 -0.93
C ARG A 204 2.82 -11.99 -0.24
N GLU A 205 2.66 -11.48 0.98
CA GLU A 205 3.77 -11.19 1.89
C GLU A 205 3.92 -12.33 2.89
N ILE A 206 5.14 -12.78 3.08
CA ILE A 206 5.51 -13.89 3.93
C ILE A 206 6.48 -13.38 4.97
N VAL A 207 6.08 -13.48 6.24
CA VAL A 207 6.86 -13.03 7.38
C VAL A 207 7.57 -14.24 7.96
N LEU A 208 8.88 -14.10 8.14
CA LEU A 208 9.75 -15.09 8.72
C LEU A 208 10.52 -14.47 9.89
N THR A 209 10.40 -15.07 11.06
CA THR A 209 11.08 -14.60 12.27
C THR A 209 12.02 -15.66 12.81
N PHE A 210 13.25 -15.24 13.12
CA PHE A 210 14.31 -16.05 13.69
C PHE A 210 14.65 -15.60 15.11
N ALA A 211 15.00 -16.53 15.97
CA ALA A 211 15.64 -16.28 17.25
C ALA A 211 17.08 -15.77 17.06
N GLY A 212 17.41 -14.72 17.79
CA GLY A 212 18.69 -14.05 17.74
C GLY A 212 18.89 -13.21 16.48
N ARG A 213 20.09 -12.61 16.40
CA ARG A 213 20.53 -11.89 15.21
C ARG A 213 20.95 -12.88 14.13
N VAL A 214 20.32 -12.77 12.96
CA VAL A 214 20.65 -13.53 11.75
C VAL A 214 21.13 -12.55 10.69
N ASP A 215 22.44 -12.58 10.43
CA ASP A 215 23.02 -11.89 9.28
C ASP A 215 23.14 -12.89 8.13
N PHE A 216 22.38 -12.67 7.05
CA PHE A 216 22.49 -13.47 5.84
C PHE A 216 23.79 -13.10 5.12
N VAL A 217 24.84 -13.87 5.38
CA VAL A 217 26.17 -13.62 4.80
C VAL A 217 26.19 -13.88 3.29
N GLU A 218 25.25 -14.72 2.80
CA GLU A 218 25.19 -15.17 1.41
C GLU A 218 23.82 -14.88 0.77
N THR A 219 23.81 -14.90 -0.56
CA THR A 219 22.56 -14.81 -1.33
C THR A 219 21.74 -16.08 -1.12
N LEU A 220 20.49 -15.92 -0.70
CA LEU A 220 19.53 -17.00 -0.55
C LEU A 220 19.10 -17.50 -1.93
N GLU A 221 19.19 -18.81 -2.15
CA GLU A 221 18.66 -19.42 -3.35
C GLU A 221 17.15 -19.58 -3.20
N VAL A 222 16.37 -19.13 -4.19
CA VAL A 222 14.92 -19.34 -4.22
C VAL A 222 14.54 -20.11 -5.45
N THR A 223 13.81 -21.20 -5.27
CA THR A 223 13.34 -22.03 -6.37
C THR A 223 11.82 -22.14 -6.36
N THR A 224 11.17 -21.75 -7.44
CA THR A 224 9.72 -21.88 -7.62
C THR A 224 9.41 -23.00 -8.60
N LYS A 225 8.24 -23.63 -8.41
CA LYS A 225 7.68 -24.54 -9.39
C LYS A 225 6.30 -24.07 -9.84
N ALA A 226 6.20 -23.82 -11.14
CA ALA A 226 4.97 -23.42 -11.81
C ALA A 226 4.54 -24.55 -12.78
N GLY A 227 3.29 -25.00 -12.71
CA GLY A 227 2.83 -26.10 -13.56
C GLY A 227 3.63 -27.41 -13.41
N ARG A 228 3.68 -28.23 -14.48
CA ARG A 228 4.32 -29.56 -14.44
C ARG A 228 5.85 -29.49 -14.55
N ASP A 229 6.35 -28.69 -15.49
CA ASP A 229 7.74 -28.79 -15.95
C ASP A 229 8.53 -27.47 -15.82
N GLN A 230 7.93 -26.42 -15.24
CA GLN A 230 8.61 -25.14 -15.07
C GLN A 230 9.14 -25.03 -13.64
N VAL A 231 10.46 -25.14 -13.51
CA VAL A 231 11.19 -24.88 -12.28
C VAL A 231 12.13 -23.72 -12.55
N SER A 232 12.01 -22.64 -11.78
CA SER A 232 12.84 -21.45 -11.92
C SER A 232 13.61 -21.24 -10.63
N THR A 233 14.89 -20.90 -10.75
CA THR A 233 15.76 -20.62 -9.62
C THR A 233 16.31 -19.20 -9.75
N GLY A 234 16.27 -18.44 -8.66
CA GLY A 234 16.81 -17.10 -8.55
C GLY A 234 17.60 -16.94 -7.24
N MET A 235 18.33 -15.83 -7.13
CA MET A 235 19.11 -15.50 -5.94
C MET A 235 18.58 -14.21 -5.31
N LEU A 236 18.36 -14.24 -4.00
CA LEU A 236 17.95 -13.07 -3.22
C LEU A 236 19.09 -12.63 -2.31
N THR A 237 19.40 -11.34 -2.31
CA THR A 237 20.26 -10.76 -1.27
C THR A 237 19.37 -10.21 -0.17
N VAL A 238 19.46 -10.77 1.04
CA VAL A 238 18.79 -10.18 2.19
C VAL A 238 19.68 -9.08 2.75
N PRO A 239 19.24 -7.82 2.82
CA PRO A 239 20.03 -6.77 3.44
C PRO A 239 20.21 -7.07 4.93
N SER A 240 21.35 -6.63 5.48
CA SER A 240 21.59 -6.72 6.92
C SER A 240 20.40 -6.11 7.69
N PRO A 241 19.91 -6.78 8.74
CA PRO A 241 18.73 -6.33 9.45
C PRO A 241 18.96 -4.95 10.05
N SER A 242 18.01 -4.05 9.82
CA SER A 242 18.01 -2.75 10.48
C SER A 242 17.74 -2.94 11.97
N ILE A 243 18.61 -2.36 12.81
CA ILE A 243 18.41 -2.38 14.27
C ILE A 243 17.28 -1.41 14.56
N VAL A 244 16.14 -1.93 15.00
CA VAL A 244 15.05 -1.10 15.50
C VAL A 244 15.37 -0.84 16.97
N ALA A 245 15.79 0.39 17.28
CA ALA A 245 15.90 0.81 18.66
C ALA A 245 14.51 0.65 19.30
N VAL A 246 14.40 -0.23 20.28
CA VAL A 246 13.22 -0.29 21.13
C VAL A 246 13.28 0.99 21.97
N GLU A 247 12.43 1.96 21.63
CA GLU A 247 12.22 3.14 22.49
C GLU A 247 11.62 2.64 23.80
N GLU A 248 12.48 2.36 24.78
CA GLU A 248 12.07 2.26 26.18
C GLU A 248 11.76 3.69 26.66
N ASP A 249 10.45 3.99 26.75
CA ASP A 249 9.85 5.17 27.38
C ASP A 249 10.18 6.56 26.76
N CYS A 250 9.50 6.87 25.63
CA CYS A 250 8.76 8.14 25.50
C CYS A 250 7.34 7.89 26.09
#